data_AF-A8UFR0-F1
#
_entry.id   AF-A8UFR0-F1
#
_cell.length_a   1.000
_cell.length_b   1.000
_cell.length_c   1.000
_cell.angle_alpha   90.00
_cell.angle_beta   90.00
_cell.angle_gamma   90.00
#
_symmetry.space_group_name_H-M   'P 1'
#
loop_
_entity.id
_entity.type
_entity.pdbx_description
1 polymer ?
#
loop_
_entity_poly.entity_id
_entity_poly.type
_entity_poly.pdbx_seq_one_letter_code
_entity_poly.pdbx_strand_id
1 'polypeptide(L)'
;GCEVVVSGKLRGQRAKSMKFVDGLMIHSGEPTNDYVDTAVRHVLLRQGVLGIKVKIMLPWDPAGKIGPKRPLPDHVSIVEPKDETPPAQPTSEHKGSKPQDTPIQ
;
A
#
# COMPACT_ATOMS: atom_id res chain seq x y z
N GLY A 1 -8.97 -2.34 2.89
CA GLY A 1 -10.17 -3.16 3.19
C GLY A 1 -10.24 -3.43 4.68
N CYS A 2 -11.37 -3.93 5.17
CA CYS A 2 -11.55 -4.27 6.57
C CYS A 2 -12.23 -5.64 6.74
N GLU A 3 -11.84 -6.36 7.80
CA GLU A 3 -12.50 -7.58 8.24
C GLU A 3 -12.81 -7.44 9.73
N VAL A 4 -14.10 -7.48 10.07
CA VAL A 4 -14.59 -7.40 11.45
C VAL A 4 -15.26 -8.71 11.81
N VAL A 5 -14.75 -9.39 12.82
CA VAL A 5 -15.30 -10.62 13.36
C VAL A 5 -15.83 -10.37 14.77
N VAL A 6 -17.14 -10.54 14.94
CA VAL A 6 -17.81 -10.45 16.24
C VAL A 6 -18.21 -11.86 16.67
N SER A 7 -17.60 -12.35 17.74
CA SER A 7 -17.81 -13.69 18.27
C SER A 7 -18.40 -13.65 19.68
N GLY A 8 -19.29 -14.59 19.98
CA GLY A 8 -19.84 -14.78 21.31
C GLY A 8 -21.33 -15.10 21.32
N LYS A 9 -21.98 -14.94 22.47
CA LYS A 9 -23.41 -15.18 22.64
C LYS A 9 -24.21 -13.97 22.14
N LEU A 10 -24.65 -14.02 20.88
CA LEU A 10 -25.33 -12.91 20.23
C LEU A 10 -26.84 -12.88 20.55
N ARG A 11 -27.61 -13.83 20.02
CA ARG A 11 -29.08 -13.89 20.18
C ARG A 11 -29.56 -15.13 20.95
N GLY A 12 -28.66 -16.06 21.28
CA GLY A 12 -29.00 -17.32 21.94
C GLY A 12 -27.89 -17.82 22.86
N GLN A 13 -28.15 -18.92 23.57
CA GLN A 13 -27.20 -19.49 24.54
C GLN A 13 -25.92 -20.03 23.90
N ARG A 14 -25.98 -20.43 22.62
CA ARG A 14 -24.84 -20.92 21.85
C ARG A 14 -24.04 -19.76 21.26
N ALA A 15 -22.72 -19.84 21.34
CA ALA A 15 -21.84 -18.90 20.67
C ALA A 15 -22.01 -18.94 19.15
N LYS A 16 -21.99 -17.76 18.52
CA LYS A 16 -21.97 -17.56 17.07
C LYS A 16 -20.87 -16.58 16.73
N SER A 17 -20.36 -16.65 15.50
CA SER A 17 -19.40 -15.69 14.97
C SER A 17 -19.97 -15.06 13.70
N MET A 18 -20.03 -13.74 13.67
CA MET A 18 -20.41 -12.97 12.50
C MET A 18 -19.15 -12.35 11.92
N LYS A 19 -18.89 -12.61 10.64
CA LYS A 19 -17.75 -12.06 9.91
C LYS A 19 -18.27 -11.08 8.87
N PHE A 20 -17.85 -9.83 9.00
CA PHE A 20 -18.12 -8.75 8.06
C PHE A 20 -16.82 -8.46 7.34
N VAL A 21 -16.84 -8.46 6.01
CA VAL A 21 -15.66 -8.23 5.17
C VAL A 21 -16.03 -7.21 4.12
N ASP A 22 -15.15 -6.23 3.93
CA ASP A 22 -15.27 -5.26 2.85
C ASP A 22 -13.91 -4.91 2.25
N GLY A 23 -13.85 -4.83 0.91
CA GLY A 23 -12.64 -4.61 0.13
C GLY A 23 -11.64 -5.77 0.15
N LEU A 24 -10.39 -5.45 -0.21
CA LEU A 24 -9.26 -6.41 -0.24
C LEU A 24 -8.70 -6.63 1.17
N MET A 25 -8.36 -7.89 1.47
CA MET A 25 -7.69 -8.32 2.69
C MET A 25 -6.72 -9.46 2.37
N ILE A 26 -5.47 -9.34 2.80
CA ILE A 26 -4.42 -10.34 2.62
C ILE A 26 -4.29 -11.15 3.92
N HIS A 27 -4.12 -12.47 3.82
CA HIS A 27 -4.03 -13.36 4.98
C HIS A 27 -2.68 -14.11 5.10
N SER A 28 -1.82 -14.03 4.09
CA SER A 28 -0.58 -14.81 3.99
C SER A 28 0.63 -13.94 3.61
N GLY A 29 1.83 -14.45 3.95
CA GLY A 29 3.11 -13.83 3.64
C GLY A 29 3.49 -12.65 4.54
N GLU A 30 4.71 -12.16 4.35
CA GLU A 30 5.25 -11.00 5.08
C GLU A 30 4.42 -9.72 4.94
N PRO A 31 3.79 -9.41 3.77
CA PRO A 31 2.93 -8.23 3.65
C PRO A 31 1.79 -8.19 4.67
N THR A 32 1.38 -9.33 5.22
CA THR A 32 0.35 -9.36 6.28
C THR A 32 0.82 -8.62 7.54
N ASN A 33 2.09 -8.71 7.91
CA ASN A 33 2.62 -8.06 9.11
C ASN A 33 2.72 -6.54 8.93
N ASP A 34 3.09 -6.09 7.73
CA ASP A 34 3.31 -4.67 7.43
C ASP A 34 2.00 -3.94 7.06
N TYR A 35 1.08 -4.62 6.36
CA TYR A 35 -0.14 -4.00 5.83
C TYR A 35 -1.38 -4.23 6.69
N VAL A 36 -1.44 -5.29 7.51
CA VAL A 36 -2.66 -5.66 8.24
C VAL A 36 -2.50 -5.38 9.71
N ASP A 37 -3.12 -4.29 10.17
CA ASP A 37 -3.26 -4.04 11.60
C ASP A 37 -4.40 -4.87 12.17
N THR A 38 -4.14 -5.59 13.26
CA THR A 38 -5.11 -6.47 13.92
C THR A 38 -5.29 -6.08 15.37
N ALA A 39 -6.53 -5.80 15.76
CA ALA A 39 -6.90 -5.55 17.14
C ALA A 39 -7.94 -6.57 17.62
N VAL A 40 -7.73 -7.10 18.83
CA VAL A 40 -8.71 -7.95 19.53
C VAL A 40 -9.11 -7.28 20.83
N ARG A 41 -10.42 -7.14 21.05
CA ARG A 41 -10.99 -6.59 22.29
C ARG A 41 -12.17 -7.41 22.77
N HIS A 42 -12.40 -7.35 24.06
CA HIS A 42 -13.49 -8.06 24.73
C HIS A 42 -14.47 -7.03 25.29
N VAL A 43 -15.76 -7.26 25.05
CA VAL A 43 -16.84 -6.41 25.57
C VAL A 43 -17.67 -7.24 26.53
N LEU A 44 -17.85 -6.74 27.74
CA LEU A 44 -18.68 -7.39 28.76
C LEU A 44 -20.14 -6.99 28.53
N LEU A 45 -21.02 -7.98 28.37
CA LEU A 45 -22.47 -7.80 28.34
C LEU A 45 -23.11 -8.64 29.46
N ARG A 46 -24.38 -8.35 29.78
CA ARG A 46 -25.11 -9.13 30.79
C ARG A 46 -25.19 -10.63 30.46
N GLN A 47 -25.21 -10.99 29.18
CA GLN A 47 -25.28 -12.39 28.73
C GLN A 47 -23.91 -13.11 28.72
N GLY A 48 -22.81 -12.40 28.95
CA GLY A 48 -21.44 -12.90 28.88
C GLY A 48 -20.50 -11.95 28.14
N VAL A 49 -19.35 -12.44 27.70
CA VAL A 49 -18.34 -11.65 26.99
C VAL A 49 -18.48 -11.85 25.48
N LEU A 50 -18.45 -10.75 24.72
CA LEU A 50 -18.28 -10.76 23.26
C LEU A 50 -16.81 -10.48 22.91
N GLY A 51 -16.27 -11.24 21.97
CA GLY A 51 -14.98 -10.98 21.35
C GLY A 51 -15.18 -10.19 20.06
N ILE A 52 -14.42 -9.12 19.89
CA ILE A 52 -14.36 -8.34 18.66
C ILE A 52 -12.93 -8.43 18.15
N LYS A 53 -12.76 -8.94 16.93
CA LYS A 53 -11.49 -8.91 16.19
C LYS A 53 -11.67 -8.03 14.96
N VAL A 54 -10.87 -6.98 14.86
CA VAL A 54 -10.84 -6.08 13.71
C VAL A 54 -9.50 -6.26 13.01
N LYS A 55 -9.54 -6.42 11.70
CA LYS A 55 -8.37 -6.37 10.81
C LYS A 55 -8.56 -5.23 9.83
N ILE A 56 -7.57 -4.35 9.72
CA ILE A 56 -7.58 -3.21 8.81
C ILE A 56 -6.37 -3.35 7.88
N MET A 57 -6.63 -3.45 6.58
CA MET A 57 -5.58 -3.40 5.57
C MET A 57 -5.29 -1.94 5.23
N LEU A 58 -4.10 -1.49 5.58
CA LEU A 58 -3.59 -0.15 5.35
C LEU A 58 -3.33 0.11 3.86
N PRO A 59 -3.50 1.35 3.37
CA PRO A 59 -3.10 1.69 2.01
C PRO A 59 -1.58 1.77 1.89
N TRP A 60 -1.06 1.52 0.68
CA TRP A 60 0.34 1.82 0.38
C TRP A 60 0.55 3.34 0.33
N ASP A 61 1.57 3.83 1.04
CA ASP A 61 1.94 5.25 1.07
C ASP A 61 3.47 5.40 0.91
N PRO A 62 3.97 5.99 -0.19
CA PRO A 62 5.40 6.20 -0.38
C PRO A 62 6.03 7.11 0.68
N ALA A 63 5.26 8.00 1.32
CA ALA A 63 5.75 8.83 2.42
C ALA A 63 5.87 8.05 3.75
N GLY A 64 5.12 6.96 3.89
CA GLY A 64 5.14 6.09 5.07
C GLY A 64 4.47 6.67 6.31
N LYS A 65 3.50 7.58 6.15
CA LYS A 65 2.79 8.19 7.30
C LYS A 65 1.59 7.38 7.74
N ILE A 66 0.81 6.89 6.78
CA ILE A 66 -0.47 6.21 7.03
C ILE A 66 -0.36 4.71 6.78
N GLY A 67 0.66 4.27 6.05
CA GLY A 67 0.88 2.86 5.74
C GLY A 67 2.32 2.56 5.35
N PRO A 68 2.61 1.31 4.94
CA PRO A 68 3.96 0.87 4.62
C PRO A 68 4.48 1.52 3.33
N LYS A 69 5.80 1.80 3.32
CA LYS A 69 6.52 2.39 2.18
C LYS A 69 6.75 1.39 1.05
N ARG A 70 6.99 0.13 1.39
CA ARG A 70 7.27 -0.93 0.41
C ARG A 70 5.94 -1.32 -0.23
N PRO A 71 5.82 -1.27 -1.57
CA PRO A 71 4.62 -1.72 -2.24
C PRO A 71 4.42 -3.23 -2.06
N LEU A 72 3.21 -3.71 -2.37
CA LEU A 72 2.94 -5.14 -2.42
C LEU A 72 3.87 -5.81 -3.44
N PRO A 73 4.39 -7.02 -3.14
CA PRO A 73 5.35 -7.71 -4.00
C PRO A 73 4.79 -8.00 -5.40
N ASP A 74 3.47 -8.11 -5.50
CA ASP A 74 2.76 -8.47 -6.73
C ASP A 74 2.43 -7.21 -7.58
N HIS A 75 2.57 -6.01 -7.00
CA HIS A 75 2.16 -4.76 -7.63
C HIS A 75 3.33 -4.09 -8.37
N VAL A 76 3.40 -4.32 -9.68
CA VAL A 76 4.40 -3.72 -10.57
C VAL A 76 3.83 -2.46 -11.24
N SER A 77 4.47 -1.31 -11.02
CA SER A 77 4.15 -0.06 -11.73
C SER A 77 4.95 0.01 -13.02
N ILE A 78 4.26 0.02 -14.15
CA ILE A 78 4.86 0.20 -15.48
C ILE A 78 4.73 1.68 -15.81
N VAL A 79 5.86 2.38 -15.92
CA VAL A 79 5.88 3.80 -16.31
C VAL A 79 5.74 3.88 -17.81
N GLU A 80 4.87 4.78 -18.28
CA GLU A 80 4.71 5.04 -19.72
C GLU A 80 6.01 5.59 -20.29
N PRO A 81 6.42 5.11 -21.49
CA PRO A 81 7.61 5.62 -22.14
C PRO A 81 7.43 7.11 -22.43
N LYS A 82 8.51 7.88 -22.29
CA LYS A 82 8.49 9.29 -22.70
C LYS A 82 8.33 9.34 -24.22
N ASP A 83 7.50 10.27 -24.69
CA ASP A 83 7.40 10.57 -26.11
C ASP A 83 8.71 11.22 -26.58
N GLU A 84 9.64 10.41 -27.09
CA GLU A 84 10.76 10.91 -27.86
C GLU A 84 10.31 11.17 -29.29
N THR A 85 10.30 12.44 -29.69
CA THR A 85 10.17 12.79 -31.10
C THR A 85 11.35 12.17 -31.85
N PRO A 86 11.13 11.30 -32.87
CA PRO A 86 12.24 10.73 -33.61
C PRO A 86 13.09 11.88 -34.17
N PRO A 87 14.40 11.89 -33.93
CA PRO A 87 15.25 12.96 -34.41
C PRO A 87 15.19 12.95 -35.95
N ALA A 88 14.65 14.02 -36.53
CA ALA A 88 14.46 14.13 -37.97
C ALA A 88 15.78 14.14 -38.74
N GLN A 89 16.87 14.57 -38.10
CA GLN A 89 18.21 14.66 -38.67
C GLN A 89 19.26 14.42 -37.57
N PRO A 90 20.43 13.84 -37.90
CA PRO A 90 21.53 13.70 -36.95
C PRO A 90 22.04 15.09 -36.55
N THR A 91 21.78 15.51 -35.31
CA THR A 91 22.31 16.75 -34.74
C THR A 91 23.58 16.47 -33.94
N SER A 92 24.61 17.29 -34.13
CA SER A 92 25.84 17.28 -33.33
C SER A 92 25.72 18.36 -32.25
N GLU A 93 25.49 17.97 -30.99
CA GLU A 93 25.62 18.89 -29.85
C GLU A 93 27.08 18.93 -29.38
N HIS A 94 27.82 19.95 -29.81
CA HIS A 94 29.19 20.20 -29.32
C HIS A 94 29.13 20.95 -27.99
N LYS A 95 29.15 20.23 -26.86
CA LYS A 95 29.35 20.86 -25.55
C LYS A 95 30.81 21.28 -25.38
N GLY A 96 31.11 22.51 -25.81
CA GLY A 96 32.29 23.29 -25.43
C GLY A 96 33.54 23.06 -26.28
N SER A 97 33.69 23.81 -27.37
CA SER A 97 35.03 24.26 -27.75
C SER A 97 35.53 25.19 -26.64
N LYS A 98 36.69 24.88 -26.05
CA LYS A 98 37.43 25.89 -25.29
C LYS A 98 37.63 27.11 -26.21
N PRO A 99 37.47 28.35 -25.73
CA PRO A 99 37.82 29.52 -26.53
C PRO A 99 39.33 29.44 -26.81
N GLN A 100 39.69 29.15 -28.07
CA GLN A 100 41.05 29.35 -28.54
C GLN A 100 41.21 30.79 -29.00
N ASP A 101 42.39 31.32 -28.66
CA ASP A 101 42.82 32.70 -28.68
C ASP A 101 42.52 33.47 -29.97
N THR A 102 42.21 34.75 -29.81
CA THR A 102 42.30 35.78 -30.85
C THR A 102 43.73 36.32 -30.86
N PRO A 103 44.50 36.26 -31.96
CA PRO A 103 45.62 37.16 -32.17
C PRO A 103 45.24 38.29 -33.15
N ILE A 104 46.07 39.34 -33.15
CA ILE A 104 46.11 40.55 -34.01
C ILE A 104 45.41 41.73 -33.30
N GLN A 105 46.12 42.66 -32.65
CA GLN A 105 47.26 43.49 -33.10
C GLN A 105 48.20 43.89 -31.96
#